data_AF-A0AAW0AAA2-F1
#
_entry.id   AF-A0AAW0AAA2-F1
#
_cell.length_a   1.000
_cell.length_b   1.000
_cell.length_c   1.000
_cell.angle_alpha   90.00
_cell.angle_beta   90.00
_cell.angle_gamma   90.00
#
_symmetry.space_group_name_H-M   'P 1'
#
loop_
_entity.id
_entity.type
_entity.pdbx_description
1 polymer ?
#
loop_
_entity_poly.entity_id
_entity_poly.type
_entity_poly.pdbx_seq_one_letter_code
_entity_poly.pdbx_strand_id
1 'polypeptide(L)' 'LPSGRKLDVALVRMFSQSRWNPRTRWAGCQIRDEDQEFSFLSMEHVVRGALMAPVSGAANEATHFLV' A
#
# COMPACT_ATOMS: atom_id res chain seq x y z
N LEU A 1 0.93 6.95 35.08
CA LEU A 1 1.88 5.81 35.01
C LEU A 1 2.01 5.41 33.54
N PRO A 2 3.23 5.24 32.99
CA PRO A 2 3.35 4.65 31.66
C PRO A 2 2.79 3.23 31.71
N SER A 3 2.04 2.82 30.70
CA SER A 3 1.25 1.58 30.71
C SER A 3 2.07 0.29 30.77
N GLY A 4 3.40 0.36 30.67
CA GLY A 4 4.29 -0.81 30.55
C GLY A 4 4.12 -1.59 29.25
N ARG A 5 3.19 -1.17 28.38
CA ARG A 5 2.86 -1.86 27.13
C ARG A 5 3.96 -1.64 26.11
N LYS A 6 4.53 -2.73 25.62
CA LYS A 6 5.44 -2.74 24.45
C LYS A 6 4.59 -2.90 23.20
N LEU A 7 4.85 -2.07 22.20
CA LEU A 7 4.15 -2.08 20.91
C LEU A 7 5.18 -2.15 19.80
N ASP A 8 4.98 -3.09 18.88
CA ASP A 8 5.72 -3.12 17.64
C ASP A 8 5.03 -2.18 16.65
N VAL A 9 5.79 -1.22 16.12
CA VAL A 9 5.30 -0.21 15.19
C VAL A 9 6.14 -0.28 13.92
N ALA A 10 5.48 -0.27 12.76
CA ALA A 10 6.14 -0.09 11.48
C ALA A 10 5.97 1.33 10.98
N LEU A 11 7.01 1.84 10.31
CA LEU A 11 6.93 2.99 9.43
C LEU A 11 6.64 2.47 8.02
N VAL A 12 5.51 2.88 7.45
CA VAL A 12 5.06 2.41 6.13
C VAL A 12 4.68 3.59 5.25
N ARG A 13 4.59 3.33 3.93
CA ARG A 13 3.79 4.14 3.02
C ARG A 13 2.52 3.39 2.71
N MET A 14 1.41 4.12 2.73
CA MET A 14 0.08 3.55 2.50
C MET A 14 -0.23 3.52 1.01
N PHE A 15 -1.30 2.81 0.64
CA PHE A 15 -1.73 2.65 -0.75
C PHE A 15 -3.16 3.17 -0.93
N SER A 16 -3.31 4.23 -1.70
CA SER A 16 -4.60 4.84 -2.01
C SER A 16 -5.14 4.35 -3.34
N GLN A 17 -6.45 4.46 -3.56
CA GLN A 17 -7.03 4.08 -4.86
C GLN A 17 -6.49 4.98 -5.97
N SER A 18 -5.91 4.37 -7.00
CA SER A 18 -5.36 5.14 -8.12
C SER A 18 -6.46 5.79 -8.94
N ARG A 19 -6.22 7.02 -9.39
CA ARG A 19 -7.07 7.71 -10.37
C ARG A 19 -6.70 7.36 -11.81
N TRP A 20 -5.54 6.72 -12.01
CA TRP A 20 -5.07 6.32 -13.32
C TRP A 20 -5.81 5.07 -13.80
N ASN A 21 -6.31 5.12 -15.05
CA ASN A 21 -7.03 4.01 -15.66
C ASN A 21 -6.28 3.54 -16.93
N PRO A 22 -5.58 2.40 -16.89
CA PRO A 22 -4.87 1.88 -18.04
C PRO A 22 -5.86 1.37 -19.10
N ARG A 23 -5.45 1.44 -20.37
CA ARG A 23 -6.25 0.95 -21.51
C ARG A 23 -6.46 -0.57 -21.47
N THR A 24 -5.56 -1.28 -20.81
CA THR A 24 -5.64 -2.73 -20.57
C THR A 24 -5.77 -2.96 -19.08
N ARG A 25 -7.00 -3.21 -18.61
CA ARG A 25 -7.28 -3.56 -17.21
C ARG A 25 -7.82 -4.98 -17.14
N TRP A 26 -7.24 -5.78 -16.26
CA TRP A 26 -7.73 -7.12 -15.97
C TRP A 26 -9.00 -7.01 -15.13
N ALA A 27 -10.02 -7.82 -15.43
CA ALA A 27 -11.25 -7.83 -14.65
C ALA A 27 -10.95 -8.15 -13.18
N GLY A 28 -11.47 -7.34 -12.25
CA GLY A 28 -11.21 -7.49 -10.81
C GLY A 28 -9.89 -6.86 -10.31
N CYS A 29 -9.03 -6.38 -11.20
CA CYS A 29 -7.77 -5.76 -10.79
C CYS A 29 -8.00 -4.38 -10.15
N GLN A 30 -7.46 -4.19 -8.94
CA GLN A 30 -7.41 -2.90 -8.25
C GLN A 30 -6.02 -2.28 -8.42
N ILE A 31 -5.98 -1.03 -8.83
CA ILE A 31 -4.75 -0.25 -8.98
C ILE A 31 -4.67 0.70 -7.80
N ARG A 32 -3.52 0.70 -7.13
CA ARG A 32 -3.26 1.60 -6.01
C ARG A 32 -2.00 2.41 -6.28
N ASP A 33 -2.03 3.66 -5.86
CA ASP A 33 -0.86 4.52 -5.85
C ASP A 33 -0.27 4.50 -4.43
N GLU A 34 1.06 4.42 -4.34
CA GLU A 34 1.75 4.57 -3.05
C GLU A 34 1.72 6.03 -2.62
N ASP A 35 1.28 6.27 -1.39
CA ASP A 35 1.24 7.60 -0.79
C ASP A 35 2.67 8.11 -0.56
N GLN A 36 2.89 9.40 -0.76
CA GLN A 36 4.22 10.00 -0.58
C GLN A 36 4.61 10.15 0.90
N GLU A 37 3.62 10.28 1.77
CA GLU A 37 3.80 10.47 3.20
C GLU A 37 3.96 9.14 3.93
N PHE A 38 4.79 9.16 4.96
CA PHE A 38 4.94 8.01 5.85
C PHE A 38 3.89 8.03 6.95
N SER A 39 3.42 6.84 7.31
CA SER A 39 2.50 6.61 8.43
C SER A 39 3.09 5.59 9.38
N PHE A 40 2.79 5.75 10.67
CA PHE A 40 3.09 4.74 11.69
C PHE A 40 1.87 3.84 11.89
N LEU A 41 2.08 2.53 11.81
CA LEU A 41 1.06 1.53 12.09
C LEU A 41 1.51 0.59 13.19
N SER A 42 0.61 0.30 14.13
CA SER A 42 0.81 -0.80 15.07
C SER A 42 0.75 -2.12 14.31
N MET A 43 1.76 -2.96 14.49
CA MET A 43 1.92 -4.23 13.78
C MET A 43 0.80 -5.22 14.08
N GLU A 44 0.04 -5.02 15.16
CA GLU A 44 -1.16 -5.80 15.48
C GLU A 44 -2.30 -5.60 14.45
N HIS A 45 -2.30 -4.47 13.73
CA HIS A 45 -3.31 -4.13 12.72
C HIS A 45 -2.87 -4.47 11.29
N VAL A 46 -1.67 -5.02 11.11
CA VAL A 46 -1.14 -5.33 9.78
C VAL A 46 -1.59 -6.73 9.35
N VAL A 47 -2.47 -6.78 8.34
CA VAL A 47 -2.79 -8.03 7.64
C VAL A 47 -1.66 -8.33 6.65
N ARG A 48 -0.93 -9.42 6.89
CA ARG A 48 0.17 -9.87 6.02
C ARG A 48 -0.41 -10.78 4.93
N GLY A 49 -0.13 -10.51 3.66
CA GLY A 49 -0.53 -11.42 2.56
C GLY A 49 -0.90 -10.78 1.21
N ALA A 50 -1.00 -9.45 1.13
CA ALA A 50 -1.18 -8.77 -0.14
C ALA A 50 0.16 -8.58 -0.85
N LEU A 51 0.31 -9.15 -2.06
CA LEU A 51 1.46 -8.90 -2.91
C LEU A 51 1.14 -7.69 -3.80
N MET A 52 1.92 -6.62 -3.65
CA MET A 52 1.86 -5.45 -4.52
C MET A 52 2.86 -5.62 -5.67
N ALA A 53 2.39 -5.73 -6.91
CA ALA A 53 3.27 -5.87 -8.08
C ALA A 53 3.39 -4.53 -8.82
N PRO A 54 4.60 -4.06 -9.17
CA PRO A 54 4.77 -2.79 -9.88
C PRO A 54 4.11 -2.85 -11.27
N VAL A 55 3.44 -1.75 -11.66
CA VAL A 55 2.78 -1.68 -12.96
C VAL A 55 3.79 -1.29 -14.05
N SER A 56 4.06 -2.20 -14.99
CA SER A 56 4.91 -1.89 -16.14
C SER A 56 4.26 -0.85 -17.07
N GLY A 57 4.98 0.21 -17.41
CA GLY A 57 4.52 1.27 -18.32
C GLY A 57 3.78 2.44 -17.65
N ALA A 58 3.70 2.48 -16.31
CA ALA A 58 3.27 3.67 -15.60
C ALA A 58 4.33 4.78 -15.73
N ALA A 59 3.88 6.02 -15.92
CA ALA A 59 4.76 7.19 -15.95
C ALA A 59 5.33 7.53 -14.54
N ASN A 60 4.78 6.92 -13.50
CA ASN A 60 5.17 7.11 -12.10
C ASN A 60 5.53 5.74 -11.50
N GLU A 61 6.74 5.64 -10.95
CA GLU A 61 7.30 4.42 -10.34
C GLU A 61 6.51 3.93 -9.11
N ALA A 62 5.62 4.77 -8.55
CA ALA A 62 4.84 4.48 -7.35
C ALA A 62 3.49 3.74 -7.59
N THR A 63 3.25 3.21 -8.79
CA THR A 63 1.96 2.58 -9.14
C THR A 63 2.04 1.05 -9.02
N HIS A 64 1.10 0.45 -8.28
CA HIS A 64 1.13 -0.97 -7.96
C HIS A 64 -0.23 -1.65 -8.16
N PHE A 65 -0.22 -2.92 -8.59
CA PHE A 65 -1.38 -3.80 -8.61
C PHE A 65 -1.52 -4.54 -7.28
N LEU A 66 -2.73 -4.61 -6.74
CA LEU A 66 -3.08 -5.51 -5.64
C LEU A 66 -3.50 -6.87 -6.21
N VAL A 67 -2.74 -7.93 -5.89
CA VAL A 67 -2.99 -9.33 -6.29
C VAL A 67 -3.74 -10.09 -5.21
#